data_AF-A0A933LZ91-F1
#
_entry.id   AF-A0A933LZ91-F1
#
_cell.length_a   1.000
_cell.length_b   1.000
_cell.length_c   1.000
_cell.angle_alpha   90.00
_cell.angle_beta   90.00
_cell.angle_gamma   90.00
#
_symmetry.space_group_name_H-M   'P 1'
#
loop_
_entity.id
_entity.type
_entity.pdbx_description
1 polymer ?
#
loop_
_entity_poly.entity_id
_entity_poly.type
_entity_poly.pdbx_seq_one_letter_code
_entity_poly.pdbx_strand_id
1 'polypeptide(L)'
;MKRAFLVTLVLASLLLTTACAPAATPTFSKGIAPAEAAPPLAGFAAPEAQGGAADTAPGQQPSAPKTGNTTASTAQQVERLVIKNATLSIVVDDTTVTVNNITKVAEEMGGFVVSLNTSQTLASSNKKVQSAKMVVRVPAEKLNDALTQIKKTSVEVVSENISGQDVTA
;
A
#
# COMPACT_ATOMS: atom_id res chain seq x y z
N MET A 1 -51.35 -29.80 26.37
CA MET A 1 -51.17 -29.08 25.08
C MET A 1 -51.41 -27.57 25.20
N LYS A 2 -52.52 -27.10 25.79
CA LYS A 2 -52.85 -25.66 25.94
C LYS A 2 -51.84 -24.84 26.78
N ARG A 3 -51.30 -25.43 27.86
CA ARG A 3 -50.30 -24.81 28.74
C ARG A 3 -48.91 -24.71 28.09
N ALA A 4 -48.52 -25.72 27.30
CA ALA A 4 -47.28 -25.69 26.53
C ALA A 4 -47.34 -24.63 25.43
N PHE A 5 -48.50 -24.48 24.77
CA PHE A 5 -48.73 -23.47 23.75
C PHE A 5 -48.67 -22.03 24.31
N LEU A 6 -49.21 -21.81 25.52
CA LEU A 6 -49.12 -20.52 26.21
C LEU A 6 -47.69 -20.17 26.64
N VAL A 7 -46.90 -21.14 27.10
CA VAL A 7 -45.50 -20.91 27.48
C VAL A 7 -44.63 -20.60 26.25
N THR A 8 -44.84 -21.29 25.13
CA THR A 8 -44.12 -20.98 23.88
C THR A 8 -44.50 -19.61 23.29
N LEU A 9 -45.75 -19.18 23.44
CA LEU A 9 -46.19 -17.86 22.98
C LEU A 9 -45.59 -16.72 23.81
N VAL A 10 -45.50 -16.91 25.14
CA VAL A 10 -44.88 -15.94 26.05
C VAL A 10 -43.36 -15.88 25.81
N LEU A 11 -42.68 -17.01 25.62
CA LEU A 11 -41.26 -17.01 25.27
C LEU A 11 -40.99 -16.33 23.92
N ALA A 12 -41.81 -16.57 22.90
CA ALA A 12 -41.67 -15.93 21.59
C ALA A 12 -41.86 -14.41 21.68
N SER A 13 -42.83 -13.93 22.48
CA SER A 13 -43.07 -12.50 22.67
C SER A 13 -41.94 -11.76 23.39
N LEU A 14 -41.16 -12.46 24.23
CA LEU A 14 -40.05 -11.87 24.99
C LEU A 14 -38.79 -11.68 24.14
N LEU A 15 -38.65 -12.40 23.01
CA LEU A 15 -37.52 -12.23 22.08
C LEU A 15 -37.70 -11.08 21.06
N LEU A 16 -38.89 -10.47 20.97
CA LEU A 16 -39.17 -9.41 19.97
C LEU A 16 -39.00 -7.98 20.49
N THR A 17 -38.60 -7.75 21.75
CA THR A 17 -38.55 -6.40 22.35
C THR A 17 -37.15 -5.78 22.48
N THR A 18 -36.09 -6.44 22.01
CA THR A 18 -34.71 -5.88 22.02
C THR A 18 -34.29 -5.38 20.65
N ALA A 19 -34.81 -4.23 20.22
CA ALA A 19 -34.30 -3.50 19.06
C ALA A 19 -34.65 -2.01 19.11
N CYS A 20 -33.91 -1.22 19.91
CA CYS A 20 -33.70 0.19 19.63
C CYS A 20 -32.47 0.71 20.40
N ALA A 21 -31.38 0.97 19.69
CA ALA A 21 -30.23 1.72 20.18
C ALA A 21 -30.00 2.90 19.22
N PRO A 22 -30.02 4.17 19.69
CA PRO A 22 -29.73 5.31 18.83
C PRO A 22 -28.21 5.45 18.62
N ALA A 23 -27.80 5.47 17.35
CA ALA A 23 -26.42 5.78 16.96
C ALA A 23 -26.17 7.29 17.05
N ALA A 24 -25.19 7.69 17.86
CA ALA A 24 -24.75 9.07 17.97
C ALA A 24 -24.03 9.54 16.69
N THR A 25 -24.44 10.68 16.15
CA THR A 25 -23.79 11.36 15.02
C THR A 25 -22.69 12.30 15.52
N PRO A 26 -21.42 12.19 15.06
CA PRO A 26 -20.42 13.22 15.31
C PRO A 26 -20.62 14.42 14.35
N THR A 27 -21.02 15.56 14.91
CA THR A 27 -21.07 16.85 14.23
C THR A 27 -19.65 17.39 14.06
N PHE A 28 -19.06 17.22 12.89
CA PHE A 28 -17.80 17.89 12.55
C PHE A 28 -18.07 19.34 12.15
N SER A 29 -17.80 20.25 13.09
CA SER A 29 -17.77 21.69 12.84
C SER A 29 -16.73 22.05 11.79
N LYS A 30 -17.21 22.65 10.72
CA LYS A 30 -16.45 23.24 9.62
C LYS A 30 -15.74 24.50 10.10
N GLY A 31 -14.48 24.36 10.52
CA GLY A 31 -13.55 25.48 10.72
C GLY A 31 -12.78 25.76 9.43
N ILE A 32 -13.22 26.75 8.66
CA ILE A 32 -12.44 27.34 7.56
C ILE A 32 -11.61 28.47 8.14
N ALA A 33 -10.29 28.34 8.10
CA ALA A 33 -9.35 29.46 8.21
C ALA A 33 -8.52 29.49 6.91
N PRO A 34 -8.54 30.59 6.14
CA PRO A 34 -7.58 30.79 5.06
C PRO A 34 -6.25 31.25 5.65
N ALA A 35 -5.21 30.47 5.44
CA ALA A 35 -3.84 30.86 5.72
C ALA A 35 -3.27 31.72 4.57
N GLU A 36 -2.53 32.72 5.02
CA GLU A 36 -1.96 33.87 4.36
C GLU A 36 -0.79 33.53 3.41
N ALA A 37 -0.71 34.32 2.33
CA ALA A 37 0.45 34.81 1.57
C ALA A 37 1.69 33.92 1.32
N ALA A 38 2.02 33.76 0.03
CA ALA A 38 3.40 33.80 -0.45
C ALA A 38 3.48 34.20 -1.95
N PRO A 39 4.23 35.26 -2.29
CA PRO A 39 4.98 35.34 -3.54
C PRO A 39 6.46 35.70 -3.29
N PRO A 40 7.30 35.82 -4.33
CA PRO A 40 7.69 34.85 -5.34
C PRO A 40 9.20 34.52 -5.22
N LEU A 41 9.67 33.37 -5.73
CA LEU A 41 11.12 33.13 -5.89
C LEU A 41 11.48 33.12 -7.38
N ALA A 42 11.98 34.27 -7.81
CA ALA A 42 12.80 34.44 -8.99
C ALA A 42 14.22 33.93 -8.73
N GLY A 43 14.90 33.47 -9.78
CA GLY A 43 16.36 33.38 -9.82
C GLY A 43 16.93 31.97 -9.91
N PHE A 44 16.83 31.35 -11.08
CA PHE A 44 17.83 30.35 -11.50
C PHE A 44 19.09 31.11 -11.92
N ALA A 45 20.06 31.19 -11.03
CA ALA A 45 21.44 31.57 -11.34
C ALA A 45 22.31 30.33 -11.15
N ALA A 46 22.73 29.72 -12.25
CA ALA A 46 23.78 28.70 -12.27
C ALA A 46 25.11 29.40 -12.55
N PRO A 47 26.14 29.27 -11.69
CA PRO A 47 27.48 29.69 -12.06
C PRO A 47 28.20 28.55 -12.80
N GLU A 48 28.68 28.89 -13.98
CA GLU A 48 29.71 28.18 -14.73
C GLU A 48 31.04 28.22 -13.96
N ALA A 49 31.78 27.12 -13.95
CA ALA A 49 33.19 27.13 -13.60
C ALA A 49 33.96 26.15 -14.50
N GLN A 50 34.59 26.72 -15.52
CA GLN A 50 35.69 26.12 -16.28
C GLN A 50 36.99 26.09 -15.45
N GLY A 51 37.87 25.15 -15.77
CA GLY A 51 39.27 25.12 -15.35
C GLY A 51 39.68 23.73 -14.90
N GLY A 52 40.78 23.11 -15.33
CA GLY A 52 41.91 23.53 -16.15
C GLY A 52 42.78 22.30 -16.41
N ALA A 53 43.65 22.41 -17.40
CA ALA A 53 44.47 21.34 -17.95
C ALA A 53 45.73 21.00 -17.14
N ALA A 54 46.29 19.81 -17.47
CA ALA A 54 47.70 19.42 -17.36
C ALA A 54 48.26 19.22 -15.92
N ASP A 55 49.27 18.40 -15.62
CA ASP A 55 50.29 17.69 -16.38
C ASP A 55 50.95 16.63 -15.44
N THR A 56 51.58 15.60 -16.02
CA THR A 56 52.75 14.81 -15.52
C THR A 56 52.87 14.34 -14.06
N ALA A 57 53.01 13.02 -13.85
CA ALA A 57 54.33 12.34 -13.78
C ALA A 57 54.18 10.84 -13.39
N PRO A 58 54.98 9.90 -13.95
CA PRO A 58 54.92 8.47 -13.65
C PRO A 58 55.84 8.10 -12.47
N GLY A 59 55.22 7.73 -11.34
CA GLY A 59 55.90 7.20 -10.17
C GLY A 59 56.13 5.69 -10.27
N GLN A 60 57.40 5.31 -10.24
CA GLN A 60 57.96 3.97 -10.35
C GLN A 60 57.46 3.00 -9.26
N GLN A 61 57.24 1.74 -9.65
CA GLN A 61 57.20 0.59 -8.74
C GLN A 61 58.63 0.06 -8.54
N PRO A 62 58.99 -0.42 -7.34
CA PRO A 62 59.28 -1.85 -7.24
C PRO A 62 58.72 -2.56 -6.00
N SER A 63 58.21 -3.74 -6.30
CA SER A 63 57.86 -4.92 -5.51
C SER A 63 58.61 -5.17 -4.19
N ALA A 64 57.87 -5.59 -3.15
CA ALA A 64 58.22 -6.75 -2.30
C ALA A 64 56.98 -7.23 -1.51
N PRO A 65 56.82 -8.55 -1.29
CA PRO A 65 55.56 -9.15 -0.88
C PRO A 65 55.33 -8.91 0.61
N LYS A 66 54.35 -8.08 0.93
CA LYS A 66 53.80 -8.06 2.27
C LYS A 66 53.02 -9.35 2.43
N THR A 67 53.56 -10.28 3.22
CA THR A 67 52.87 -11.44 3.78
C THR A 67 51.66 -10.93 4.55
N GLY A 68 50.58 -10.67 3.82
CA GLY A 68 49.29 -10.34 4.37
C GLY A 68 48.71 -11.64 4.89
N ASN A 69 48.77 -11.82 6.20
CA ASN A 69 47.76 -12.60 6.90
C ASN A 69 46.41 -12.08 6.40
N THR A 70 45.86 -12.74 5.39
CA THR A 70 44.51 -12.51 4.93
C THR A 70 43.67 -13.24 5.94
N THR A 71 43.56 -12.66 7.13
CA THR A 71 42.38 -12.85 7.96
C THR A 71 41.25 -12.48 7.01
N ALA A 72 40.59 -13.50 6.47
CA ALA A 72 39.38 -13.32 5.71
C ALA A 72 38.47 -12.51 6.61
N SER A 73 38.41 -11.21 6.33
CA SER A 73 37.37 -10.35 6.86
C SER A 73 36.12 -11.00 6.34
N THR A 74 35.42 -11.73 7.22
CA THR A 74 34.03 -12.07 7.02
C THR A 74 33.34 -10.73 6.94
N ALA A 75 33.31 -10.16 5.74
CA ALA A 75 32.48 -9.02 5.42
C ALA A 75 31.08 -9.50 5.74
N GLN A 76 30.56 -9.09 6.90
CA GLN A 76 29.15 -9.23 7.21
C GLN A 76 28.44 -8.54 6.04
N GLN A 77 27.86 -9.35 5.16
CA GLN A 77 26.99 -8.87 4.11
C GLN A 77 25.81 -8.24 4.86
N VAL A 78 25.86 -6.91 5.01
CA VAL A 78 24.77 -6.16 5.63
C VAL A 78 23.56 -6.39 4.76
N GLU A 79 22.58 -7.11 5.28
CA GLU A 79 21.34 -7.36 4.59
C GLU A 79 20.59 -6.05 4.47
N ARG A 80 20.38 -5.61 3.22
CA ARG A 80 19.71 -4.36 2.91
C ARG A 80 18.22 -4.52 3.14
N LEU A 81 17.67 -3.80 4.11
CA LEU A 81 16.24 -3.84 4.43
C LEU A 81 15.51 -2.78 3.61
N VAL A 82 14.56 -3.21 2.75
CA VAL A 82 13.77 -2.31 1.89
C VAL A 82 12.28 -2.53 2.10
N ILE A 83 11.56 -1.48 2.47
CA ILE A 83 10.09 -1.47 2.52
C ILE A 83 9.58 -1.09 1.14
N LYS A 84 8.68 -1.89 0.58
CA LYS A 84 8.05 -1.62 -0.72
C LYS A 84 6.55 -1.37 -0.54
N ASN A 85 6.04 -0.31 -1.18
CA ASN A 85 4.63 0.03 -1.20
C ASN A 85 4.15 0.11 -2.65
N ALA A 86 2.92 -0.32 -2.91
CA ALA A 86 2.29 -0.19 -4.21
C ALA A 86 0.83 0.27 -4.05
N THR A 87 0.42 1.19 -4.93
CA THR A 87 -0.96 1.64 -5.08
C THR A 87 -1.39 1.30 -6.50
N LEU A 88 -2.49 0.56 -6.61
CA LEU A 88 -3.03 0.09 -7.88
C LEU A 88 -4.52 0.44 -7.95
N SER A 89 -4.94 1.11 -9.03
CA SER A 89 -6.34 1.35 -9.37
C SER A 89 -6.69 0.66 -10.67
N ILE A 90 -7.69 -0.22 -10.63
CA ILE A 90 -8.11 -1.04 -11.77
C ILE A 90 -9.62 -1.00 -11.96
N VAL A 91 -10.04 -1.11 -13.21
CA VAL A 91 -11.43 -1.40 -13.60
C VAL A 91 -11.56 -2.90 -13.78
N VAL A 92 -12.65 -3.46 -13.25
CA VAL A 92 -12.92 -4.91 -13.22
C VAL A 92 -14.37 -5.15 -13.62
N ASP A 93 -14.65 -6.32 -14.21
CA ASP A 93 -16.03 -6.70 -14.58
C ASP A 93 -16.91 -6.93 -13.35
N ASP A 94 -16.43 -7.73 -12.39
CA ASP A 94 -17.15 -8.07 -11.17
C ASP A 94 -16.26 -7.81 -9.95
N THR A 95 -16.66 -6.83 -9.13
CA THR A 95 -15.91 -6.44 -7.93
C THR A 95 -15.83 -7.56 -6.91
N THR A 96 -16.90 -8.33 -6.71
CA THR A 96 -16.95 -9.41 -5.71
C THR A 96 -16.04 -10.57 -6.11
N VAL A 97 -16.08 -10.98 -7.38
CA VAL A 97 -15.19 -12.03 -7.90
C VAL A 97 -13.73 -11.59 -7.82
N THR A 98 -13.43 -10.35 -8.24
CA THR A 98 -12.06 -9.85 -8.21
C THR A 98 -11.51 -9.70 -6.80
N VAL A 99 -12.31 -9.20 -5.85
CA VAL A 99 -11.91 -9.15 -4.42
C VAL A 99 -11.52 -10.53 -3.91
N ASN A 100 -12.33 -11.55 -4.16
CA ASN A 100 -12.01 -12.93 -3.74
C ASN A 100 -10.75 -13.47 -4.42
N ASN A 101 -10.55 -13.18 -5.70
CA ASN A 101 -9.33 -13.56 -6.42
C ASN A 101 -8.09 -12.88 -5.84
N ILE A 102 -8.15 -11.57 -5.58
CA ILE A 102 -7.03 -10.83 -4.98
C ILE A 102 -6.70 -11.38 -3.59
N THR A 103 -7.71 -11.71 -2.78
CA THR A 103 -7.50 -12.36 -1.48
C THR A 103 -6.74 -13.68 -1.62
N LYS A 104 -7.13 -14.55 -2.55
CA LYS A 104 -6.43 -15.82 -2.79
C LYS A 104 -4.99 -15.60 -3.25
N VAL A 105 -4.76 -14.70 -4.20
CA VAL A 105 -3.41 -14.35 -4.67
C VAL A 105 -2.53 -13.90 -3.51
N ALA A 106 -3.06 -13.07 -2.62
CA ALA A 106 -2.34 -12.62 -1.45
C ALA A 106 -1.97 -13.79 -0.52
N GLU A 107 -2.92 -14.66 -0.20
CA GLU A 107 -2.72 -15.82 0.67
C GLU A 107 -1.74 -16.84 0.08
N GLU A 108 -1.86 -17.15 -1.21
CA GLU A 108 -0.95 -18.03 -1.95
C GLU A 108 0.50 -17.53 -1.95
N MET A 109 0.69 -16.20 -1.86
CA MET A 109 2.01 -15.57 -1.79
C MET A 109 2.50 -15.35 -0.35
N GLY A 110 1.82 -15.94 0.66
CA GLY A 110 2.18 -15.81 2.07
C GLY A 110 1.82 -14.45 2.67
N GLY A 111 0.90 -13.74 2.04
CA GLY A 111 0.34 -12.47 2.47
C GLY A 111 -1.04 -12.61 3.10
N PHE A 112 -1.67 -11.46 3.38
CA PHE A 112 -3.01 -11.39 3.95
C PHE A 112 -3.68 -10.03 3.67
N VAL A 113 -5.01 -10.01 3.77
CA VAL A 113 -5.81 -8.79 3.66
C VAL A 113 -5.81 -8.05 5.00
N VAL A 114 -5.39 -6.78 4.99
CA VAL A 114 -5.41 -5.89 6.16
C VAL A 114 -6.76 -5.23 6.32
N SER A 115 -7.33 -4.75 5.21
CA SER A 115 -8.66 -4.15 5.22
C SER A 115 -9.32 -4.29 3.86
N LEU A 116 -10.64 -4.38 3.88
CA LEU A 116 -11.49 -4.41 2.70
C LEU A 116 -12.72 -3.55 2.99
N ASN A 117 -12.94 -2.55 2.16
CA ASN A 117 -14.11 -1.69 2.20
C ASN A 117 -14.80 -1.77 0.85
N THR A 118 -16.10 -2.07 0.84
CA THR A 118 -16.89 -2.22 -0.38
C THR A 118 -18.04 -1.23 -0.33
N SER A 119 -18.26 -0.49 -1.42
CA SER A 119 -19.32 0.52 -1.51
C SER A 119 -20.01 0.45 -2.88
N GLN A 120 -21.29 0.77 -2.90
CA GLN A 120 -22.09 0.75 -4.13
C GLN A 120 -22.58 2.17 -4.42
N THR A 121 -22.47 2.60 -5.67
CA THR A 121 -22.94 3.89 -6.13
C THR A 121 -23.81 3.74 -7.38
N LEU A 122 -24.56 4.78 -7.75
CA LEU A 122 -25.25 4.84 -9.03
C LEU A 122 -24.33 5.56 -10.02
N ALA A 123 -24.00 4.89 -11.12
CA ALA A 123 -23.36 5.54 -12.25
C ALA A 123 -24.33 6.51 -12.94
N SER A 124 -23.79 7.41 -13.76
CA SER A 124 -24.58 8.36 -14.57
C SER A 124 -25.67 7.69 -15.41
N SER A 125 -25.51 6.41 -15.74
CA SER A 125 -26.48 5.59 -16.45
C SER A 125 -27.61 5.00 -15.58
N ASN A 126 -27.78 5.45 -14.33
CA ASN A 126 -28.71 4.89 -13.33
C ASN A 126 -28.50 3.39 -13.04
N LYS A 127 -27.32 2.85 -13.37
CA LYS A 127 -26.92 1.48 -13.02
C LYS A 127 -26.18 1.49 -11.68
N LYS A 128 -26.45 0.49 -10.85
CA LYS A 128 -25.67 0.25 -9.62
C LYS A 128 -24.27 -0.25 -10.01
N VAL A 129 -23.24 0.41 -9.51
CA VAL A 129 -21.84 0.06 -9.69
C VAL A 129 -21.24 -0.20 -8.32
N GLN A 130 -20.60 -1.35 -8.16
CA GLN A 130 -19.87 -1.73 -6.97
C GLN A 130 -18.42 -1.25 -7.11
N SER A 131 -17.82 -0.78 -6.01
CA SER A 131 -16.39 -0.49 -5.91
C SER A 131 -15.85 -1.04 -4.59
N ALA A 132 -14.55 -1.34 -4.59
CA ALA A 132 -13.87 -1.85 -3.41
C ALA A 132 -12.51 -1.15 -3.23
N LYS A 133 -12.16 -0.91 -1.98
CA LYS A 133 -10.83 -0.47 -1.54
C LYS A 133 -10.27 -1.53 -0.61
N MET A 134 -9.18 -2.15 -1.03
CA MET A 134 -8.50 -3.21 -0.29
C MET A 134 -7.06 -2.80 0.02
N VAL A 135 -6.58 -3.16 1.22
CA VAL A 135 -5.16 -3.08 1.59
C VAL A 135 -4.68 -4.49 1.88
N VAL A 136 -3.60 -4.89 1.22
CA VAL A 136 -3.02 -6.24 1.30
C VAL A 136 -1.54 -6.13 1.67
N ARG A 137 -1.07 -7.03 2.51
CA ARG A 137 0.36 -7.21 2.78
C ARG A 137 0.83 -8.51 2.15
N VAL A 138 1.99 -8.47 1.50
CA VAL A 138 2.69 -9.62 0.93
C VAL A 138 4.18 -9.49 1.23
N PRO A 139 4.96 -10.59 1.25
CA PRO A 139 6.41 -10.52 1.31
C PRO A 139 7.00 -9.60 0.23
N ALA A 140 8.01 -8.80 0.56
CA ALA A 140 8.54 -7.76 -0.32
C ALA A 140 9.08 -8.31 -1.66
N GLU A 141 9.61 -9.53 -1.63
CA GLU A 141 10.12 -10.27 -2.78
C GLU A 141 8.99 -10.69 -3.74
N LYS A 142 7.78 -10.90 -3.22
CA LYS A 142 6.60 -11.36 -3.97
C LYS A 142 5.72 -10.22 -4.47
N LEU A 143 6.00 -8.96 -4.09
CA LEU A 143 5.15 -7.81 -4.44
C LEU A 143 4.91 -7.69 -5.96
N ASN A 144 5.96 -7.83 -6.77
CA ASN A 144 5.84 -7.68 -8.23
C ASN A 144 5.03 -8.83 -8.86
N ASP A 145 5.20 -10.05 -8.36
CA ASP A 145 4.41 -11.20 -8.81
C ASP A 145 2.94 -11.02 -8.44
N ALA A 146 2.66 -10.56 -7.22
CA ALA A 146 1.31 -10.25 -6.74
C ALA A 146 0.64 -9.21 -7.64
N LEU A 147 1.31 -8.08 -7.90
CA LEU A 147 0.79 -7.03 -8.77
C LEU A 147 0.52 -7.54 -10.19
N THR A 148 1.41 -8.38 -10.71
CA THR A 148 1.24 -8.98 -12.05
C THR A 148 0.02 -9.89 -12.09
N GLN A 149 -0.22 -10.70 -11.07
CA GLN A 149 -1.36 -11.60 -11.02
C GLN A 149 -2.68 -10.84 -10.79
N ILE A 150 -2.67 -9.78 -9.98
CA ILE A 150 -3.82 -8.91 -9.77
C ILE A 150 -4.22 -8.19 -11.07
N LYS A 151 -3.26 -7.67 -11.83
CA LYS A 151 -3.53 -7.01 -13.12
C LYS A 151 -4.16 -7.93 -14.17
N LYS A 152 -3.97 -9.25 -14.07
CA LYS A 152 -4.66 -10.21 -14.97
C LYS A 152 -6.16 -10.28 -14.75
N THR A 153 -6.64 -9.82 -13.58
CA THR A 153 -8.08 -9.75 -13.26
C THR A 153 -8.72 -8.42 -13.66
N SER A 154 -7.91 -7.45 -14.12
CA SER A 154 -8.41 -6.13 -14.54
C SER A 154 -8.79 -6.12 -16.01
N VAL A 155 -9.88 -5.41 -16.31
CA VAL A 155 -10.23 -4.98 -17.66
C VAL A 155 -9.29 -3.87 -18.10
N GLU A 156 -8.99 -2.95 -17.19
CA GLU A 156 -8.13 -1.80 -17.43
C GLU A 156 -7.36 -1.41 -16.17
N VAL A 157 -6.10 -1.02 -16.33
CA VAL A 157 -5.27 -0.44 -15.28
C VAL A 157 -5.31 1.07 -15.39
N VAL A 158 -5.96 1.74 -14.45
CA VAL A 158 -6.12 3.20 -14.43
C VAL A 158 -4.85 3.87 -13.92
N SER A 159 -4.25 3.31 -12.88
CA SER A 159 -2.99 3.81 -12.33
C SER A 159 -2.25 2.74 -11.53
N GLU A 160 -0.93 2.81 -11.59
CA GLU A 160 -0.01 1.97 -10.82
C GLU A 160 1.16 2.83 -10.34
N ASN A 161 1.42 2.81 -9.05
CA ASN A 161 2.54 3.51 -8.44
C ASN A 161 3.23 2.59 -7.43
N ILE A 162 4.55 2.43 -7.57
CA ILE A 162 5.38 1.60 -6.70
C ILE A 162 6.49 2.46 -6.11
N SER A 163 6.68 2.38 -4.79
CA SER A 163 7.76 3.06 -4.08
C SER A 163 8.52 2.11 -3.17
N GLY A 164 9.80 2.39 -2.96
CA GLY A 164 10.69 1.64 -2.08
C GLY A 164 11.44 2.58 -1.16
N GLN A 165 11.57 2.21 0.11
CA GLN A 165 12.38 2.92 1.10
C GLN A 165 13.43 1.97 1.65
N ASP A 166 14.68 2.38 1.55
CA ASP A 166 15.78 1.71 2.24
C ASP A 166 15.79 2.10 3.72
N VAL A 167 15.90 1.12 4.60
CA VAL A 167 15.94 1.31 6.06
C VAL A 167 17.19 0.65 6.67
N THR A 168 18.26 0.55 5.89
CA THR A 168 19.54 -0.01 6.36
C THR A 168 20.27 1.04 7.21
N ALA A 169 20.64 0.68 8.44
CA ALA A 169 21.34 1.53 9.40
C ALA A 169 22.86 1.49 9.24
#